data_AF-A0A535TBK3-F1
#
_entry.id   AF-A0A535TBK3-F1
#
_cell.length_a   1.000
_cell.length_b   1.000
_cell.length_c   1.000
_cell.angle_alpha   90.00
_cell.angle_beta   90.00
_cell.angle_gamma   90.00
#
_symmetry.space_group_name_H-M   'P 1'
#
loop_
_entity.id
_entity.type
_entity.pdbx_description
1 polymer ?
#
loop_
_entity_poly.entity_id
_entity_poly.type
_entity_poly.pdbx_seq_one_letter_code
_entity_poly.pdbx_strand_id
1 'polypeptide(L)' 'MKSAIGATPAIRATVQSLGFRRLNQTRELPDNDAVRGMLKAVNFLVAVEGTPYVRPKRSKYKIWRKRSDKKHKRGH' A
#
# COMPACT_ATOMS: atom_id res chain seq x y z
N MET A 1 -5.17 0.17 -9.95
CA MET A 1 -3.90 0.83 -9.58
C MET A 1 -4.20 2.09 -8.77
N LYS A 2 -3.29 2.50 -7.89
CA LYS A 2 -3.43 3.69 -7.03
C LYS A 2 -2.31 4.69 -7.30
N SER A 3 -2.50 5.96 -6.93
CA SER A 3 -1.47 6.99 -7.07
C SER A 3 -0.46 6.96 -5.90
N ALA A 4 0.77 7.41 -6.17
CA ALA A 4 1.84 7.50 -5.17
C ALA A 4 1.84 8.83 -4.36
N ILE A 5 0.82 9.69 -4.54
CA ILE A 5 0.79 11.04 -3.96
C ILE A 5 0.78 11.01 -2.43
N GLY A 6 0.00 10.10 -1.84
CA GLY A 6 -0.08 9.91 -0.38
C GLY A 6 0.88 8.87 0.18
N ALA A 7 1.84 8.36 -0.63
CA ALA A 7 2.80 7.37 -0.17
C ALA A 7 4.01 8.03 0.50
N THR A 8 4.72 7.27 1.34
CA THR A 8 5.94 7.75 2.00
C THR A 8 7.01 8.11 0.96
N PRO A 9 7.97 8.99 1.31
CA PRO A 9 9.02 9.41 0.38
C PRO A 9 9.82 8.24 -0.22
N ALA A 10 10.08 7.20 0.58
CA ALA A 10 10.77 5.99 0.12
C ALA A 10 9.99 5.26 -0.98
N ILE A 11 8.68 5.07 -0.81
CA ILE A 11 7.84 4.40 -1.81
C ILE A 11 7.76 5.23 -3.09
N ARG A 12 7.66 6.56 -2.96
CA ARG A 12 7.67 7.47 -4.12
C ARG A 12 8.97 7.35 -4.90
N ALA A 13 10.12 7.28 -4.20
CA ALA A 13 11.42 7.07 -4.82
C ALA A 13 11.51 5.71 -5.53
N THR A 14 10.99 4.63 -4.93
CA THR A 14 10.96 3.31 -5.58
C THR A 14 10.09 3.30 -6.85
N VAL A 15 8.92 3.94 -6.84
CA VAL A 15 8.07 4.04 -8.03
C VAL A 15 8.77 4.85 -9.14
N GLN A 16 9.49 5.92 -8.77
CA GLN A 16 10.27 6.71 -9.72
C GLN A 16 11.50 5.97 -10.24
N SER A 17 12.19 5.16 -9.43
CA SER A 17 13.35 4.37 -9.85
C SER A 17 12.98 3.26 -10.82
N LEU A 18 11.78 2.70 -10.68
CA LEU A 18 11.17 1.81 -11.69
C LEU A 18 10.77 2.57 -12.97
N GLY A 19 10.83 3.90 -12.96
CA GLY A 19 10.61 4.79 -14.09
C GLY A 19 9.14 5.02 -14.44
N PHE A 20 8.23 4.84 -13.48
CA PHE A 20 6.84 5.26 -13.64
C PHE A 20 6.73 6.77 -13.42
N ARG A 21 6.21 7.49 -14.43
CA ARG A 21 6.03 8.95 -14.39
C ARG A 21 4.57 9.38 -14.36
N ARG A 22 3.67 8.54 -14.86
CA ARG A 22 2.22 8.80 -14.98
C ARG A 22 1.41 7.62 -14.46
N LEU A 23 0.13 7.85 -14.16
CA LEU A 23 -0.79 6.78 -13.80
C LEU A 23 -1.09 5.88 -15.01
N ASN A 24 -1.38 4.60 -14.74
CA ASN A 24 -1.72 3.58 -15.74
C ASN A 24 -0.66 3.34 -16.82
N GLN A 25 0.59 3.68 -16.55
CA GLN A 25 1.70 3.36 -17.43
C GLN A 25 2.12 1.90 -17.24
N THR A 26 2.26 1.17 -18.35
CA THR A 26 2.84 -0.19 -18.37
C THR A 26 4.30 -0.12 -18.79
N ARG A 27 5.18 -0.88 -18.13
CA ARG A 27 6.58 -1.04 -18.52
C ARG A 27 6.99 -2.50 -18.37
N GLU A 28 7.78 -2.97 -19.30
CA GLU A 28 8.51 -4.23 -19.18
C GLU A 28 9.82 -3.98 -18.44
N LEU A 29 10.10 -4.81 -17.46
CA LEU A 29 11.27 -4.75 -16.60
C LEU A 29 11.94 -6.12 -16.60
N PRO A 30 13.29 -6.18 -16.51
CA PRO A 30 13.99 -7.45 -16.41
C PRO A 30 13.61 -8.18 -15.12
N ASP A 31 13.41 -9.50 -15.20
CA ASP A 31 13.13 -10.33 -14.03
C ASP A 31 14.42 -10.60 -13.25
N ASN A 32 14.72 -9.69 -12.32
CA ASN A 32 15.83 -9.83 -11.37
C ASN A 32 15.31 -9.71 -9.94
N ASP A 33 16.06 -10.25 -8.98
CA ASP A 33 15.65 -10.27 -7.57
C ASP A 33 15.46 -8.87 -6.97
N ALA A 34 16.26 -7.89 -7.42
CA ALA A 34 16.17 -6.51 -6.97
C ALA A 34 14.84 -5.86 -7.38
N VAL A 35 14.47 -5.97 -8.66
CA VAL A 35 13.21 -5.48 -9.24
C VAL A 35 12.03 -6.22 -8.60
N ARG A 36 12.13 -7.53 -8.41
CA ARG A 36 11.11 -8.32 -7.71
C ARG A 36 10.92 -7.84 -6.26
N GLY A 37 12.01 -7.50 -5.57
CA GLY A 37 11.98 -6.89 -4.24
C GLY A 37 11.30 -5.51 -4.23
N MET A 38 11.65 -4.65 -5.18
CA MET A 38 11.01 -3.33 -5.35
C MET A 38 9.51 -3.46 -5.62
N LEU A 39 9.11 -4.36 -6.52
CA LEU A 39 7.70 -4.62 -6.86
C LEU A 39 6.91 -5.14 -5.65
N LYS A 40 7.50 -6.00 -4.81
CA LYS A 40 6.88 -6.45 -3.56
C LYS A 40 6.60 -5.29 -2.61
N ALA A 41 7.53 -4.34 -2.48
CA ALA A 41 7.37 -3.17 -1.61
C ALA A 41 6.26 -2.22 -2.08
N VAL A 42 5.98 -2.16 -3.39
CA VAL A 42 4.97 -1.26 -3.99
C VAL A 42 3.72 -1.99 -4.52
N ASN A 43 3.52 -3.25 -4.13
CA ASN A 43 2.47 -4.14 -4.66
C ASN A 43 1.03 -3.62 -4.49
N PHE A 44 0.80 -2.69 -3.55
CA PHE A 44 -0.51 -2.10 -3.29
C PHE A 44 -0.80 -0.90 -4.22
N LEU A 45 0.19 -0.43 -4.97
CA LEU A 45 0.07 0.64 -5.95
C LEU A 45 0.01 0.10 -7.39
N VAL A 46 0.83 -0.90 -7.68
CA VAL A 46 1.09 -1.46 -9.02
C VAL A 46 0.42 -2.82 -9.18
N ALA A 47 -0.05 -3.13 -10.39
CA ALA A 47 -0.45 -4.48 -10.77
C ALA A 47 0.68 -5.12 -11.58
N VAL A 48 0.98 -6.39 -11.29
CA VAL A 48 2.01 -7.17 -11.97
C VAL A 48 1.33 -8.39 -12.58
N GLU A 49 1.53 -8.57 -13.89
CA GLU A 49 1.00 -9.72 -14.62
C GLU A 49 1.49 -11.04 -14.00
N GLY A 50 0.60 -12.02 -13.88
CA GLY A 50 0.90 -13.32 -13.28
C GLY A 50 0.85 -13.38 -11.75
N THR A 51 0.67 -12.25 -11.05
CA THR A 51 0.42 -12.28 -9.60
C THR A 51 -1.08 -12.31 -9.30
N PRO A 52 -1.61 -13.37 -8.65
CA PRO A 52 -3.03 -13.42 -8.30
C PRO A 52 -3.33 -12.39 -7.21
N TYR A 53 -4.48 -11.72 -7.30
CA TYR A 53 -4.94 -10.81 -6.25
C TYR A 53 -5.25 -11.61 -4.97
N VAL A 54 -4.34 -11.54 -4.00
CA VAL A 54 -4.55 -12.16 -2.69
C VAL A 54 -5.38 -11.21 -1.84
N ARG A 55 -6.62 -11.61 -1.52
CA ARG A 55 -7.46 -10.87 -0.56
C ARG A 55 -6.71 -10.79 0.78
N PRO A 56 -6.44 -9.59 1.33
CA PRO A 56 -5.77 -9.49 2.62
C PRO A 56 -6.65 -10.18 3.66
N LYS A 57 -6.06 -11.07 4.48
CA LYS A 57 -6.74 -11.59 5.67
C LYS A 57 -7.10 -10.38 6.52
N ARG A 58 -8.38 -10.04 6.63
CA ARG A 58 -8.84 -9.02 7.58
C ARG A 58 -8.23 -9.40 8.93
N SER A 59 -7.50 -8.48 9.55
CA SER A 59 -7.01 -8.67 10.92
C SER A 59 -8.19 -9.20 11.76
N LYS A 60 -8.06 -10.40 12.32
CA LYS A 60 -9.05 -10.99 13.24
C LYS A 60 -9.37 -10.04 14.39
N TYR A 61 -8.45 -9.15 14.71
CA TYR A 61 -8.56 -8.13 15.73
C TYR A 61 -9.02 -6.81 15.12
N LYS A 62 -10.23 -6.80 14.55
CA LYS A 62 -11.04 -5.59 14.65
C LYS A 62 -11.43 -5.49 16.13
N ILE A 63 -10.49 -4.99 16.95
CA ILE A 63 -10.76 -4.66 18.35
C ILE A 63 -11.93 -3.69 18.27
N TRP A 64 -13.12 -4.18 18.61
CA TRP A 64 -14.22 -3.33 18.98
C TRP A 64 -13.64 -2.43 20.06
N ARG A 65 -13.36 -1.16 19.76
CA ARG A 65 -13.07 -0.19 20.82
C ARG A 65 -14.23 -0.37 21.78
N LYS A 66 -14.00 -0.91 22.97
CA LYS A 66 -14.97 -0.78 24.06
C LYS A 66 -15.34 0.70 24.07
N ARG A 67 -16.63 1.01 23.91
CA ARG A 67 -17.13 2.37 24.09
C ARG A 67 -16.54 2.84 25.41
N SER A 68 -15.78 3.94 25.39
CA SER A 68 -15.28 4.53 26.62
C SER A 68 -16.46 4.80 27.54
N ASP A 69 -16.55 4.06 28.62
CA ASP A 69 -17.49 4.22 29.72
C ASP A 69 -17.10 5.40 30.63
N LYS A 70 -16.02 6.10 30.30
CA LYS A 70 -15.65 7.41 30.87
C LYS A 70 -16.79 8.40 30.61
N LYS A 71 -17.76 8.44 31.53
CA LYS A 71 -18.74 9.50 31.64
C LYS A 71 -17.97 10.80 31.68
N HIS A 72 -18.09 11.61 30.63
CA HIS A 72 -17.77 13.02 30.73
C HIS A 72 -18.68 13.56 31.84
N LYS A 73 -18.12 13.91 33.00
CA LYS A 73 -18.82 14.80 33.93
C LYS A 73 -19.06 16.08 33.12
N ARG A 74 -20.29 16.32 32.68
CA ARG A 74 -20.70 17.66 32.26
C ARG A 74 -20.61 18.49 33.54
N GLY A 75 -19.57 19.32 33.62
CA GLY A 75 -19.46 20.34 34.66
C GLY A 75 -20.66 21.27 34.60
N HIS A 76 -21.05 21.76 35.77
CA HIS A 76 -22.04 22.83 35.95
C HIS A 76 -21.60 24.11 35.24
#